data_AF-A0A560E5R3-F1
#
_entry.id   AF-A0A560E5R3-F1
#
_cell.length_a   1.000
_cell.length_b   1.000
_cell.length_c   1.000
_cell.angle_alpha   90.00
_cell.angle_beta   90.00
_cell.angle_gamma   90.00
#
_symmetry.space_group_name_H-M   'P 1'
#
loop_
_entity.id
_entity.type
_entity.pdbx_description
1 polymer ?
#
loop_
_entity_poly.entity_id
_entity_poly.type
_entity_poly.pdbx_seq_one_letter_code
_entity_poly.pdbx_strand_id
1 'polypeptide(L)'
;MSARAGEEAGEGASVVNGLYIFDIKMRDGKRGQARGVVVLCDGRIMGGDSYFYYTGSYTFRNGKWRGDMIVNQHTEAVGRTLAFGGREVTCGFSGDYFAGGADIEGMALVGKTSVTFTARLTLQDAM
;
A
#
# COMPACT_ATOMS: atom_id res chain seq x y z
N MET A 1 -5.17 17.70 -32.74
CA MET A 1 -5.74 16.64 -31.89
C MET A 1 -4.60 15.71 -31.50
N SER A 2 -4.01 15.91 -30.32
CA SER A 2 -2.88 15.11 -29.83
C SER A 2 -3.42 13.90 -29.06
N ALA A 3 -3.32 12.71 -29.65
CA ALA A 3 -3.54 11.47 -28.93
C ALA A 3 -2.24 11.16 -28.19
N ARG A 4 -2.23 11.38 -26.87
CA ARG A 4 -1.14 10.93 -26.01
C ARG A 4 -1.27 9.41 -25.89
N ALA A 5 -0.28 8.70 -26.43
CA ALA A 5 -0.19 7.26 -26.40
C ALA A 5 -0.38 6.74 -24.97
N GLY A 6 -1.34 5.83 -24.78
CA GLY A 6 -1.30 4.94 -23.64
C GLY A 6 -0.17 3.96 -23.87
N GLU A 7 0.86 4.00 -23.02
CA GLU A 7 1.80 2.90 -22.92
C GLU A 7 1.03 1.69 -22.41
N GLU A 8 0.77 0.74 -23.30
CA GLU A 8 0.35 -0.59 -22.92
C GLU A 8 1.45 -1.19 -22.04
N ALA A 9 1.12 -1.47 -20.78
CA ALA A 9 1.99 -2.25 -19.91
C ALA A 9 2.23 -3.61 -20.58
N GLY A 10 3.42 -3.78 -21.16
CA GLY A 10 3.76 -4.92 -22.00
C GLY A 10 3.53 -6.26 -21.31
N GLU A 11 3.18 -7.25 -22.10
CA GLU A 11 3.12 -8.67 -21.75
C GLU A 11 4.52 -9.10 -21.23
N GLY A 12 4.72 -9.02 -19.91
CA GLY A 12 6.04 -9.16 -19.27
C GLY A 12 6.31 -8.19 -18.12
N ALA A 13 5.44 -7.17 -17.92
CA ALA A 13 5.54 -6.32 -16.75
C ALA A 13 5.37 -7.15 -15.46
N SER A 14 6.28 -6.93 -14.52
CA SER A 14 6.24 -7.50 -13.18
C SER A 14 6.47 -6.39 -12.16
N VAL A 15 6.06 -6.63 -10.92
CA VAL A 15 6.41 -5.75 -9.81
C VAL A 15 7.89 -5.92 -9.55
N VAL A 16 8.63 -4.81 -9.55
CA VAL A 16 10.07 -4.82 -9.28
C VAL A 16 10.26 -5.20 -7.81
N ASN A 17 11.12 -6.18 -7.55
CA ASN A 17 11.52 -6.46 -6.18
C ASN A 17 12.37 -5.28 -5.70
N GLY A 18 12.06 -4.72 -4.54
CA GLY A 18 12.77 -3.53 -4.08
C GLY A 18 12.26 -2.92 -2.80
N LEU A 19 12.95 -1.87 -2.40
CA LEU A 19 12.57 -0.97 -1.31
C LEU A 19 11.69 0.15 -1.86
N TYR A 20 10.53 0.35 -1.26
CA TYR A 20 9.57 1.38 -1.65
C TYR A 20 9.25 2.27 -0.45
N ILE A 21 9.09 3.55 -0.73
CA ILE A 21 8.38 4.46 0.17
C ILE A 21 6.90 4.43 -0.20
N PHE A 22 6.02 4.47 0.80
CA PHE A 22 4.59 4.70 0.57
C PHE A 22 4.11 5.97 1.26
N ASP A 23 3.10 6.61 0.67
CA ASP A 23 2.31 7.67 1.26
C ASP A 23 0.82 7.29 1.21
N ILE A 24 0.16 7.22 2.37
CA ILE A 24 -1.25 6.88 2.53
C ILE A 24 -2.07 8.13 2.88
N LYS A 25 -3.26 8.22 2.32
CA LYS A 25 -4.32 9.15 2.73
C LYS A 25 -5.60 8.38 3.00
N MET A 26 -6.13 8.51 4.22
CA MET A 26 -7.45 7.97 4.56
C MET A 26 -8.55 8.80 3.87
N ARG A 27 -9.59 8.12 3.43
CA ARG A 27 -10.80 8.71 2.83
C ARG A 27 -11.96 8.66 3.84
N ASP A 28 -13.17 9.06 3.42
CA ASP A 28 -14.42 8.99 4.20
C ASP A 28 -14.45 9.82 5.50
N GLY A 29 -13.94 11.04 5.45
CA GLY A 29 -14.01 11.98 6.59
C GLY A 29 -13.04 11.67 7.74
N LYS A 30 -12.28 10.57 7.65
CA LYS A 30 -11.20 10.25 8.59
C LYS A 30 -9.95 11.04 8.22
N ARG A 31 -9.52 11.93 9.12
CA ARG A 31 -8.22 12.62 8.99
C ARG A 31 -7.13 11.63 9.40
N GLY A 32 -6.39 11.12 8.42
CA GLY A 32 -5.26 10.22 8.67
C GLY A 32 -4.33 10.18 7.47
N GLN A 33 -3.04 10.34 7.73
CA GLN A 33 -1.97 10.16 6.75
C GLN A 33 -0.93 9.27 7.39
N ALA A 34 -0.30 8.43 6.58
CA ALA A 34 0.83 7.62 7.01
C ALA A 34 1.90 7.64 5.92
N ARG A 35 3.15 7.60 6.34
CA ARG A 35 4.30 7.45 5.47
C ARG A 35 5.23 6.44 6.09
N GLY A 36 5.74 5.53 5.29
CA GLY A 36 6.64 4.50 5.75
C GLY A 36 7.34 3.81 4.60
N VAL A 37 7.85 2.62 4.89
CA VAL A 37 8.65 1.84 3.95
C VAL A 37 8.07 0.44 3.85
N VAL A 38 8.07 -0.10 2.64
CA VAL A 38 7.77 -1.52 2.38
C VAL A 38 8.81 -2.09 1.43
N VAL A 39 9.12 -3.37 1.63
CA VAL A 39 9.82 -4.22 0.69
C VAL A 39 8.76 -5.03 -0.07
N LEU A 40 8.82 -4.93 -1.39
CA LEU A 40 8.09 -5.83 -2.28
C LEU A 40 9.09 -6.87 -2.78
N CYS A 41 8.79 -8.15 -2.59
CA CYS A 41 9.67 -9.23 -3.01
C CYS A 41 8.86 -10.49 -3.30
N ASP A 42 8.87 -10.94 -4.55
CA ASP A 42 8.28 -12.21 -5.00
C ASP A 42 6.83 -12.42 -4.50
N GLY A 43 6.00 -11.39 -4.64
CA GLY A 43 4.60 -11.44 -4.23
C GLY A 43 4.37 -11.25 -2.73
N ARG A 44 5.40 -10.88 -1.95
CA ARG A 44 5.30 -10.58 -0.51
C ARG A 44 5.46 -9.10 -0.24
N ILE A 45 4.79 -8.64 0.82
CA ILE A 45 4.89 -7.28 1.36
C ILE A 45 5.38 -7.39 2.79
N MET A 46 6.44 -6.66 3.12
CA MET A 46 6.94 -6.52 4.48
C MET A 46 7.36 -5.07 4.71
N GLY A 47 6.97 -4.46 5.82
CA GLY A 47 7.36 -3.08 6.06
C GLY A 47 6.83 -2.50 7.35
N GLY A 48 6.91 -1.18 7.48
CA GLY A 48 6.44 -0.49 8.65
C GLY A 48 6.54 1.02 8.53
N ASP A 49 5.97 1.68 9.53
CA ASP A 49 6.17 3.10 9.83
C ASP A 49 6.57 3.26 11.31
N SER A 50 6.47 4.48 11.82
CA SER A 50 6.82 4.81 13.21
C SER A 50 5.98 4.08 14.27
N TYR A 51 4.82 3.52 13.93
CA TYR A 51 3.90 2.89 14.88
C TYR A 51 3.49 1.46 14.51
N PHE A 52 3.47 1.15 13.21
CA PHE A 52 2.93 -0.09 12.69
C PHE A 52 3.96 -0.87 11.88
N TYR A 53 3.78 -2.20 11.86
CA TYR A 53 4.39 -3.06 10.87
C TYR A 53 3.31 -3.67 9.97
N TYR A 54 3.71 -4.01 8.76
CA TYR A 54 2.85 -4.53 7.71
C TYR A 54 3.42 -5.84 7.18
N THR A 55 2.56 -6.83 7.02
CA THR A 55 2.89 -8.09 6.36
C THR A 55 1.76 -8.47 5.42
N GLY A 56 2.06 -8.89 4.20
CA GLY A 56 1.03 -9.19 3.23
C GLY A 56 1.53 -9.90 2.00
N SER A 57 0.62 -10.03 1.04
CA SER A 57 0.91 -10.60 -0.26
C SER A 57 0.30 -9.77 -1.38
N TYR A 58 0.86 -9.89 -2.58
CA TYR A 58 0.29 -9.29 -3.77
C TYR A 58 0.41 -10.20 -4.98
N THR A 59 -0.45 -9.93 -5.95
CA THR A 59 -0.41 -10.50 -7.29
C THR A 59 -0.39 -9.38 -8.31
N PHE A 60 0.29 -9.63 -9.44
CA PHE A 60 0.28 -8.73 -10.58
C PHE A 60 -0.06 -9.52 -11.84
N ARG A 61 -1.14 -9.13 -12.52
CA ARG A 61 -1.59 -9.79 -13.75
C ARG A 61 -2.30 -8.79 -14.64
N ASN A 62 -1.93 -8.77 -15.92
CA ASN A 62 -2.56 -7.93 -16.96
C ASN A 62 -2.62 -6.45 -16.56
N GLY A 63 -1.50 -5.89 -16.07
CA GLY A 63 -1.43 -4.50 -15.62
C GLY A 63 -2.08 -4.23 -14.26
N LYS A 64 -2.79 -5.20 -13.66
CA LYS A 64 -3.50 -5.02 -12.40
C LYS A 64 -2.69 -5.55 -11.24
N TRP A 65 -2.50 -4.70 -10.24
CA TRP A 65 -1.89 -5.03 -8.97
C TRP A 65 -2.97 -5.14 -7.89
N ARG A 66 -2.97 -6.24 -7.13
CA ARG A 66 -3.90 -6.44 -6.00
C ARG A 66 -3.21 -7.20 -4.90
N GLY A 67 -3.67 -7.00 -3.67
CA GLY A 67 -3.13 -7.72 -2.54
C GLY A 67 -3.91 -7.49 -1.26
N ASP A 68 -3.42 -8.13 -0.22
CA ASP A 68 -3.89 -8.03 1.14
C ASP A 68 -2.71 -7.83 2.08
N MET A 69 -2.94 -7.14 3.20
CA MET A 69 -1.97 -6.95 4.25
C MET A 69 -2.63 -6.97 5.62
N ILE A 70 -1.86 -7.40 6.60
CA ILE A 70 -2.15 -7.27 8.01
C ILE A 70 -1.30 -6.13 8.54
N VAL A 71 -1.93 -5.26 9.33
CA VAL A 71 -1.33 -4.12 10.00
C VAL A 71 -1.41 -4.36 11.50
N ASN A 72 -0.27 -4.30 12.18
CA ASN A 72 -0.16 -4.49 13.62
C ASN A 72 0.66 -3.37 14.23
N GLN A 73 0.28 -2.92 15.42
CA GLN A 73 1.00 -1.87 16.14
C GLN A 73 2.18 -2.46 16.90
N HIS A 74 3.38 -1.90 16.71
CA HIS A 74 4.58 -2.26 17.49
C HIS A 74 4.99 -1.20 18.51
N THR A 75 4.61 0.06 18.29
CA THR A 75 4.97 1.17 19.18
C THR A 75 3.73 1.84 19.74
N GLU A 76 3.67 1.96 21.07
CA GLU A 76 2.61 2.71 21.75
C GLU A 76 2.66 4.21 21.38
N ALA A 77 1.49 4.82 21.19
CA ALA A 77 1.38 6.23 20.82
C ALA A 77 0.70 7.04 21.93
N VAL A 78 1.47 7.31 23.00
CA VAL A 78 0.98 8.05 24.16
C VAL A 78 0.50 9.45 23.75
N GLY A 79 -0.72 9.79 24.16
CA GLY A 79 -1.33 11.10 23.84
C GLY A 79 -1.75 11.28 22.38
N ARG A 80 -1.76 10.22 21.56
CA ARG A 80 -2.19 10.25 20.16
C ARG A 80 -3.26 9.19 19.89
N THR A 81 -4.33 9.58 19.21
CA THR A 81 -5.32 8.64 18.70
C THR A 81 -4.87 8.13 17.34
N LEU A 82 -4.44 6.87 17.27
CA LEU A 82 -4.13 6.22 16.00
C LEU A 82 -5.36 5.56 15.41
N ALA A 83 -5.56 5.70 14.09
CA ALA A 83 -6.71 5.12 13.38
C ALA A 83 -6.83 3.60 13.58
N PHE A 84 -5.69 2.91 13.67
CA PHE A 84 -5.58 1.47 13.83
C PHE A 84 -5.01 1.06 15.20
N GLY A 85 -5.02 1.95 16.20
CA GLY A 85 -4.39 1.70 17.49
C GLY A 85 -5.00 0.51 18.26
N GLY A 86 -4.13 -0.30 18.86
CA GLY A 86 -4.46 -1.38 19.80
C GLY A 86 -5.17 -2.59 19.18
N ARG A 87 -5.06 -2.78 17.87
CA ARG A 87 -5.74 -3.87 17.16
C ARG A 87 -4.96 -4.32 15.93
N GLU A 88 -5.14 -5.59 15.58
CA GLU A 88 -4.81 -6.10 14.26
C GLU A 88 -5.84 -5.60 13.25
N VAL A 89 -5.37 -5.14 12.08
CA VAL A 89 -6.23 -4.64 10.99
C VAL A 89 -5.87 -5.36 9.71
N THR A 90 -6.89 -5.92 9.03
CA THR A 90 -6.74 -6.45 7.68
C THR A 90 -7.08 -5.39 6.65
N CYS A 91 -6.23 -5.23 5.65
CA CYS A 91 -6.44 -4.32 4.52
C CYS A 91 -6.40 -5.10 3.21
N GLY A 92 -7.37 -4.89 2.34
CA GLY A 92 -7.32 -5.32 0.94
C GLY A 92 -7.09 -4.12 0.03
N PHE A 93 -6.37 -4.29 -1.08
CA PHE A 93 -6.13 -3.22 -2.04
C PHE A 93 -6.12 -3.69 -3.50
N SER A 94 -6.32 -2.74 -4.40
CA SER A 94 -6.10 -2.90 -5.82
C SER A 94 -5.65 -1.59 -6.46
N GLY A 95 -4.97 -1.67 -7.58
CA GLY A 95 -4.58 -0.50 -8.35
C GLY A 95 -3.71 -0.85 -9.53
N ASP A 96 -2.98 0.17 -9.97
CA ASP A 96 -2.13 0.13 -11.16
C ASP A 96 -0.67 0.19 -10.74
N TYR A 97 0.14 -0.63 -11.39
CA TYR A 97 1.60 -0.63 -11.24
C TYR A 97 2.22 -0.04 -12.50
N PHE A 98 3.25 0.78 -12.32
CA PHE A 98 3.98 1.44 -13.40
C PHE A 98 5.49 1.46 -13.12
N ALA A 99 6.28 1.89 -14.10
CA ALA A 99 7.73 1.97 -13.93
C ALA A 99 8.08 2.87 -12.74
N GLY A 100 8.68 2.28 -11.69
CA GLY A 100 9.13 2.98 -10.49
C GLY A 100 8.09 3.15 -9.38
N GLY A 101 6.89 2.57 -9.49
CA GLY A 101 5.92 2.71 -8.40
C GLY A 101 4.54 2.14 -8.70
N ALA A 102 3.59 2.54 -7.86
CA ALA A 102 2.20 2.14 -8.01
C ALA A 102 1.24 3.05 -7.28
N ASP A 103 0.02 3.15 -7.80
CA ASP A 103 -1.10 3.83 -7.15
C ASP A 103 -2.16 2.82 -6.78
N ILE A 104 -2.62 2.85 -5.52
CA ILE A 104 -3.62 1.91 -5.01
C ILE A 104 -4.77 2.61 -4.31
N GLU A 105 -5.91 1.95 -4.39
CA GLU A 105 -7.05 2.15 -3.50
C GLU A 105 -7.21 0.91 -2.64
N GLY A 106 -7.48 1.12 -1.36
CA GLY A 106 -7.61 0.05 -0.40
C GLY A 106 -8.72 0.28 0.60
N MET A 107 -9.03 -0.80 1.32
CA MET A 107 -10.03 -0.85 2.36
C MET A 107 -9.45 -1.57 3.56
N ALA A 108 -9.53 -0.94 4.73
CA ALA A 108 -9.11 -1.49 6.02
C ALA A 108 -10.34 -1.84 6.86
N LEU A 109 -10.39 -3.06 7.40
CA LEU A 109 -11.43 -3.49 8.34
C LEU A 109 -10.96 -3.25 9.78
N VAL A 110 -11.54 -2.25 10.42
CA VAL A 110 -11.17 -1.79 11.77
C VAL A 110 -12.28 -2.18 12.74
N GLY A 111 -12.22 -3.42 13.25
CA GLY A 111 -13.32 -3.99 14.03
C GLY A 111 -14.57 -4.17 13.17
N LYS A 112 -15.63 -3.39 13.43
CA LYS A 112 -16.89 -3.42 12.66
C LYS A 112 -17.00 -2.31 11.60
N THR A 113 -15.99 -1.47 11.47
CA THR A 113 -16.03 -0.30 10.59
C THR A 113 -15.02 -0.46 9.46
N SER A 114 -15.44 -0.16 8.24
CA SER A 114 -14.54 -0.08 7.09
C SER A 114 -13.97 1.33 6.93
N VAL A 115 -12.71 1.43 6.52
CA VAL A 115 -12.04 2.67 6.17
C VAL A 115 -11.42 2.53 4.80
N THR A 116 -11.77 3.40 3.87
CA THR A 116 -11.09 3.43 2.58
C THR A 116 -9.86 4.35 2.63
N PHE A 117 -8.87 4.04 1.81
CA PHE A 117 -7.65 4.82 1.69
C PHE A 117 -7.09 4.77 0.27
N THR A 118 -6.26 5.75 -0.05
CA THR A 118 -5.35 5.70 -1.20
C THR A 118 -3.93 5.61 -0.74
N ALA A 119 -3.09 4.93 -1.51
CA ALA A 119 -1.65 5.03 -1.33
C ALA A 119 -0.93 5.21 -2.66
N ARG A 120 0.22 5.87 -2.62
CA ARG A 120 1.23 5.84 -3.67
C ARG A 120 2.48 5.17 -3.14
N LEU A 121 3.01 4.22 -3.90
CA LEU A 121 4.32 3.62 -3.66
C LEU A 121 5.32 4.18 -4.67
N THR A 122 6.55 4.42 -4.21
CA THR A 122 7.66 4.91 -5.05
C THR A 122 8.91 4.10 -4.76
N LEU A 123 9.41 3.41 -5.78
CA LEU A 123 10.65 2.62 -5.73
C LEU A 123 11.81 3.54 -5.36
N GLN A 124 12.60 3.12 -4.38
CA GLN A 124 13.82 3.78 -3.95
C GLN A 124 15.06 3.00 -4.39
N ASP A 125 15.00 1.67 -4.26
CA ASP A 125 16.12 0.80 -4.60
C ASP A 125 15.60 -0.56 -5.09
N ALA A 126 16.17 -1.05 -6.18
CA ALA A 126 15.78 -2.31 -6.82
C ALA A 126 16.70 -3.46 -6.36
N MET A 127 16.15 -4.66 -6.22
CA MET A 127 16.86 -5.88 -5.86
C MET A 127 17.20 -6.76 -7.06
#